data_AF-A0A426JME6-F1
#
_entry.id   AF-A0A426JME6-F1
#
_cell.length_a   1.000
_cell.length_b   1.000
_cell.length_c   1.000
_cell.angle_alpha   90.00
_cell.angle_beta   90.00
_cell.angle_gamma   90.00
#
_symmetry.space_group_name_H-M   'P 1'
#
loop_
_entity.id
_entity.type
_entity.pdbx_description
1 polymer ?
#
loop_
_entity_poly.entity_id
_entity_poly.type
_entity_poly.pdbx_seq_one_letter_code
_entity_poly.pdbx_strand_id
1 'polypeptide(L)'
;MSNSLERPKSFSPNAKIEVNIELQNINHTFKKGHKFQIQIQPSWFPLIDMNPQTYVDNILKAIAADFQKQTHTVFRDSKLVFYGLDD
;
A
#
# COMPACT_ATOMS: atom_id res chain seq x y z
N MET A 1 9.63 -4.56 1.89
CA MET A 1 9.52 -5.41 0.69
C MET A 1 9.72 -4.52 -0.53
N SER A 2 10.91 -4.49 -1.14
CA SER A 2 11.19 -3.66 -2.33
C SER A 2 10.17 -3.87 -3.47
N ASN A 3 10.08 -2.91 -4.40
CA ASN A 3 9.15 -2.91 -5.55
C ASN A 3 9.39 -4.03 -6.60
N SER A 4 10.18 -5.07 -6.30
CA SER A 4 10.37 -6.24 -7.16
C SER A 4 9.61 -7.42 -6.56
N LEU A 5 8.64 -7.93 -7.31
CA LEU A 5 7.85 -9.11 -6.92
C LEU A 5 8.67 -10.40 -6.98
N GLU A 6 9.65 -10.48 -7.88
CA GLU A 6 10.48 -11.67 -8.07
C GLU A 6 11.59 -11.81 -7.02
N ARG A 7 12.12 -10.67 -6.53
CA ARG A 7 13.24 -10.63 -5.59
C ARG A 7 12.94 -9.65 -4.46
N PRO A 8 12.05 -10.04 -3.53
CA PRO A 8 11.69 -9.17 -2.42
C PRO A 8 12.90 -8.88 -1.53
N LYS A 9 13.06 -7.64 -1.12
CA LYS A 9 14.06 -7.21 -0.13
C LYS A 9 13.40 -6.51 1.04
N SER A 10 14.01 -6.61 2.22
CA SER A 10 13.57 -5.85 3.38
C SER A 10 13.62 -4.34 3.11
N PHE A 11 12.72 -3.60 3.77
CA PHE A 11 12.81 -2.14 3.79
C PHE A 11 13.76 -1.70 4.91
N SER A 12 14.50 -0.61 4.68
CA SER A 12 15.26 0.04 5.74
C SER A 12 14.28 0.70 6.74
N PRO A 13 14.38 0.41 8.05
CA PRO A 13 13.50 1.02 9.05
C PRO A 13 13.59 2.55 9.02
N ASN A 14 12.45 3.22 9.21
CA ASN A 14 12.32 4.68 9.28
C ASN A 14 12.80 5.45 8.03
N ALA A 15 13.12 4.76 6.93
CA ALA A 15 13.45 5.39 5.67
C ALA A 15 12.16 5.70 4.89
N LYS A 16 12.03 6.94 4.39
CA LYS A 16 11.00 7.27 3.41
C LYS A 16 11.30 6.51 2.12
N ILE A 17 10.31 5.79 1.62
CA ILE A 17 10.40 5.01 0.38
C ILE A 17 9.19 5.30 -0.51
N GLU A 18 9.43 5.34 -1.82
CA GLU A 18 8.37 5.40 -2.82
C GLU A 18 7.82 4.00 -3.09
N VAL A 19 6.51 3.84 -2.92
CA VAL A 19 5.78 2.61 -3.19
C VAL A 19 4.77 2.89 -4.28
N ASN A 20 5.00 2.31 -5.45
CA ASN A 20 4.11 2.44 -6.60
C ASN A 20 3.29 1.17 -6.75
N ILE A 21 1.96 1.32 -6.68
CA ILE A 21 0.99 0.23 -6.81
C ILE A 21 0.01 0.63 -7.89
N GLU A 22 -0.15 -0.23 -8.89
CA GLU A 22 -1.20 -0.08 -9.89
C GLU A 22 -2.53 -0.58 -9.29
N LEU A 23 -3.54 0.28 -9.29
CA LEU A 23 -4.90 -0.08 -8.88
C LEU A 23 -5.68 -0.64 -10.07
N GLN A 24 -6.75 -1.36 -9.78
CA GLN A 24 -7.65 -1.87 -10.81
C GLN A 24 -8.26 -0.73 -11.63
N ASN A 25 -8.46 -0.96 -12.93
CA ASN A 25 -9.16 -0.03 -13.81
C ASN A 25 -10.59 0.20 -13.31
N ILE A 26 -11.05 1.45 -13.43
CA ILE A 26 -12.40 1.86 -13.07
C ILE A 26 -13.08 2.55 -14.25
N ASN A 27 -14.38 2.31 -14.42
CA ASN A 27 -15.25 3.10 -15.29
C ASN A 27 -16.33 3.75 -14.43
N HIS A 28 -15.98 4.88 -13.80
CA HIS A 28 -16.84 5.57 -12.84
C HIS A 28 -16.90 7.08 -13.10
N THR A 29 -18.05 7.69 -12.82
CA THR A 29 -18.25 9.14 -12.90
C THR A 29 -18.64 9.70 -11.53
N PHE A 30 -17.77 10.54 -10.96
CA PHE A 30 -18.09 11.30 -9.75
C PHE A 30 -19.03 12.45 -10.08
N LYS A 31 -20.26 12.41 -9.56
CA LYS A 31 -21.29 13.43 -9.84
C LYS A 31 -21.13 14.65 -8.93
N LYS A 32 -21.81 15.75 -9.28
CA LYS A 32 -21.88 16.96 -8.46
C LYS A 32 -22.32 16.61 -7.03
N GLY A 33 -21.57 17.08 -6.04
CA GLY A 33 -21.80 16.83 -4.62
C GLY A 33 -21.14 15.55 -4.08
N HIS A 34 -20.63 14.66 -4.94
CA HIS A 34 -19.84 13.51 -4.50
C HIS A 34 -18.43 13.95 -4.06
N LYS A 35 -17.78 13.12 -3.26
CA LYS A 35 -16.40 13.32 -2.82
C LYS A 35 -15.51 12.18 -3.29
N PHE A 36 -14.29 12.51 -3.64
CA PHE A 36 -13.22 11.54 -3.83
C PHE A 36 -12.52 11.31 -2.49
N GLN A 37 -12.44 10.06 -2.05
CA GLN A 37 -11.82 9.69 -0.78
C GLN A 37 -10.78 8.60 -1.02
N ILE A 38 -9.60 8.80 -0.45
CA ILE A 38 -8.52 7.82 -0.43
C ILE A 38 -8.39 7.28 0.98
N GLN A 39 -8.34 5.96 1.11
CA GLN A 39 -8.09 5.28 2.38
C GLN A 39 -6.83 4.43 2.23
N ILE A 40 -5.96 4.49 3.25
CA ILE A 40 -4.71 3.72 3.29
C ILE A 40 -4.71 2.96 4.60
N GLN A 41 -4.50 1.66 4.54
CA GLN A 41 -4.43 0.77 5.70
C GLN A 41 -3.35 -0.30 5.48
N PRO A 42 -2.70 -0.79 6.55
CA PRO A 42 -1.58 -1.72 6.43
C PRO A 42 -2.00 -3.20 6.32
N SER A 43 -3.30 -3.50 6.33
CA SER A 43 -3.82 -4.88 6.27
C SER A 43 -5.23 -4.95 5.66
N TRP A 44 -5.59 -6.13 5.15
CA TRP A 44 -6.95 -6.41 4.66
C TRP A 44 -7.37 -7.84 5.00
N PHE A 45 -7.36 -8.15 6.30
CA PHE A 45 -7.73 -9.48 6.79
C PHE A 45 -9.26 -9.65 6.84
N PRO A 46 -9.81 -10.84 6.52
CA PRO A 46 -9.13 -12.09 6.15
C PRO A 46 -8.92 -12.29 4.65
N LEU A 47 -9.26 -11.31 3.81
CA LEU A 47 -9.16 -11.43 2.35
C LEU A 47 -7.71 -11.61 1.88
N ILE A 48 -6.80 -10.82 2.45
CA ILE A 48 -5.35 -10.92 2.26
C ILE A 48 -4.72 -11.32 3.61
N ASP A 49 -3.70 -12.15 3.54
CA ASP A 49 -2.96 -12.59 4.73
C ASP A 49 -2.33 -11.40 5.47
N MET A 50 -2.15 -11.57 6.77
CA MET A 50 -1.49 -10.53 7.57
C MET A 50 -0.01 -10.49 7.19
N ASN A 51 0.48 -9.29 6.86
CA ASN A 51 1.92 -9.08 6.75
C ASN A 51 2.53 -9.07 8.18
N PRO A 52 3.56 -9.89 8.47
CA PRO A 52 4.26 -9.88 9.75
C PRO A 52 4.89 -8.53 10.11
N GLN A 53 5.05 -7.65 9.11
CA GLN A 53 5.78 -6.39 9.16
C GLN A 53 7.28 -6.55 9.44
N THR A 54 7.74 -7.75 9.79
CA THR A 54 9.14 -8.17 9.76
C THR A 54 9.43 -8.91 8.46
N TYR A 55 10.61 -8.70 7.87
CA TYR A 55 11.00 -9.48 6.72
C TYR A 55 11.23 -10.94 7.12
N VAL A 56 10.53 -11.85 6.44
CA VAL A 56 10.70 -13.29 6.51
C VAL A 56 10.81 -13.82 5.09
N ASP A 57 11.58 -14.90 4.88
CA ASP A 57 11.80 -15.43 3.52
C ASP A 57 10.51 -16.01 2.91
N ASN A 58 9.56 -16.45 3.73
CA ASN A 58 8.27 -16.94 3.27
C ASN A 58 7.17 -16.62 4.30
N ILE A 59 6.26 -15.73 3.93
CA ILE A 59 5.16 -15.26 4.79
C ILE A 59 4.24 -16.42 5.21
N LEU A 60 4.05 -17.43 4.35
CA LEU A 60 3.21 -18.60 4.66
C LEU A 60 3.77 -19.47 5.81
N LYS A 61 5.05 -19.29 6.15
CA LYS A 61 5.74 -19.99 7.24
C LYS A 61 5.96 -19.09 8.46
N ALA A 62 5.42 -17.87 8.46
CA ALA A 62 5.60 -16.94 9.57
C ALA A 62 5.01 -17.53 10.87
N ILE A 63 5.75 -17.39 11.95
CA ILE A 63 5.31 -17.78 13.29
C ILE A 63 4.80 -16.56 14.05
N ALA A 64 4.07 -16.79 15.15
CA ALA A 64 3.49 -15.72 15.96
C ALA A 64 4.52 -14.64 16.38
N ALA A 65 5.77 -15.02 16.63
CA ALA A 65 6.84 -14.11 17.01
C ALA A 65 7.31 -13.17 15.87
N ASP A 66 7.06 -13.51 14.61
CA ASP A 66 7.45 -12.69 13.46
C ASP A 66 6.54 -11.48 13.27
N PHE A 67 5.29 -11.58 13.75
CA PHE A 67 4.27 -10.54 13.65
C PHE A 67 4.56 -9.45 14.68
N GLN A 68 5.06 -8.32 14.21
CA GLN A 68 5.44 -7.19 15.05
C GLN A 68 4.58 -5.98 14.72
N LYS A 69 4.12 -5.28 15.76
CA LYS A 69 3.42 -4.00 15.57
C LYS A 69 4.40 -2.99 14.97
N GLN A 70 3.97 -2.31 13.91
CA GLN A 70 4.72 -1.22 13.31
C GLN A 70 3.88 0.04 13.19
N THR A 71 4.58 1.17 13.09
CA THR A 71 3.99 2.47 12.81
C THR A 71 4.28 2.83 11.37
N HIS A 72 3.23 3.00 10.58
CA HIS A 72 3.32 3.44 9.19
C HIS A 72 3.04 4.94 9.11
N THR A 73 3.88 5.67 8.37
CA THR A 73 3.70 7.10 8.12
C THR A 73 3.50 7.33 6.63
N VAL A 74 2.36 7.93 6.28
CA VAL A 74 2.09 8.36 4.91
C VAL A 74 2.55 9.81 4.76
N PHE A 75 3.52 10.03 3.88
CA PHE A 75 3.99 11.37 3.54
C PHE A 75 3.10 11.99 2.47
N ARG A 76 2.89 13.31 2.53
CA ARG A 76 1.94 14.05 1.66
C ARG A 76 2.60 14.54 0.37
N ASP A 77 3.42 13.69 -0.24
CA ASP A 77 4.24 14.05 -1.41
C ASP A 77 3.63 13.56 -2.73
N SER A 78 2.54 12.79 -2.67
CA SER A 78 1.79 12.32 -3.84
C SER A 78 0.80 13.37 -4.34
N LYS A 79 0.46 13.32 -5.63
CA LYS A 79 -0.52 14.19 -6.28
C LYS A 79 -1.62 13.39 -6.97
N LEU A 80 -2.83 13.95 -7.00
CA LEU A 80 -3.92 13.47 -7.85
C LEU A 80 -3.82 14.14 -9.22
N VAL A 81 -3.89 13.32 -10.28
CA VAL A 81 -3.90 13.79 -11.66
C VAL A 81 -5.24 13.37 -12.28
N PHE A 82 -5.99 14.35 -12.76
CA PHE A 82 -7.24 14.12 -13.49
C PHE A 82 -6.97 14.36 -14.98
N TYR A 83 -7.39 13.43 -15.83
CA TYR A 83 -7.29 13.56 -17.28
C TYR A 83 -8.67 13.96 -17.84
N GLY A 84 -8.73 14.96 -18.72
CA GLY A 84 -9.99 15.42 -19.33
C GLY A 84 -10.71 16.57 -18.62
N LEU A 85 -9.99 17.33 -17.78
CA LEU A 85 -10.39 18.67 -17.31
C LEU A 85 -9.47 19.70 -17.95
N ASP A 86 -9.39 19.67 -19.28
CA ASP A 86 -8.98 20.85 -20.05
C ASP A 86 -10.30 21.53 -20.44
N ASP A 87 -10.43 22.83 -20.14
CA ASP A 87 -11.56 23.65 -20.59
C ASP A 87 -11.66 23.67 -22.13
#